data_AF-A0A933Z729-F1
#
_entry.id   AF-A0A933Z729-F1
#
_cell.length_a   1.000
_cell.length_b   1.000
_cell.length_c   1.000
_cell.angle_alpha   90.00
_cell.angle_beta   90.00
_cell.angle_gamma   90.00
#
_symmetry.space_group_name_H-M   'P 1'
#
loop_
_entity.id
_entity.type
_entity.pdbx_description
1 polymer ?
#
loop_
_entity_poly.entity_id
_entity_poly.type
_entity_poly.pdbx_seq_one_letter_code
_entity_poly.pdbx_strand_id
1 'polypeptide(L)'
;MRAIKLAAWGAWALWLVSLAGCGSGEPAINTKELLAKPKTYVTSEQCKVCHLEHYDSWKATLHSRMLQDVRQNRDAMVTTLDPAVIRADLDKLSAKLKVPADQIYIPKAEEVVYTIGNQWKQRYMVEKDKVLYIAPVQYNLDTDRWVNYNEATWDKKPWIKGCGSCHATGVDLEKNTFSEPGIGCEACHGPGSHHVALPKTAVFDKRQTIVNPSKLPTGVAVQVCGSCHNRGHSTTQKGIEWPVGYLPGKALGPFFKSTSFGAGDPVHLYANEFSKGHHQQYIDWRQSKHATEGVTCTSCHYVHQLGMAPTRSQTKHSGSQQCLSCHQVVNNNQAHSIHSFGNCVGCHMPRIAQSAESGDLHSHVFVALLPRDTLANPVIPNSCQTCHRHKKDDLAQLQARFDALATMPKPQGPVLEGMKNVGLKK
;
A
#
# COMPACT_ATOMS: atom_id res chain seq x y z
N MET A 1 -27.83 93.67 -31.82
CA MET A 1 -26.61 93.86 -31.00
C MET A 1 -26.16 92.50 -30.47
N ARG A 2 -24.88 92.16 -30.68
CA ARG A 2 -24.08 91.03 -30.11
C ARG A 2 -24.55 89.61 -30.49
N ALA A 3 -23.92 88.82 -31.37
CA ALA A 3 -22.52 88.35 -31.55
C ALA A 3 -22.15 87.08 -30.71
N ILE A 4 -21.74 86.02 -31.45
CA ILE A 4 -20.79 84.93 -31.12
C ILE A 4 -21.35 83.77 -30.25
N LYS A 5 -21.09 82.46 -30.45
CA LYS A 5 -20.66 81.53 -31.52
C LYS A 5 -20.43 80.16 -30.83
N LEU A 6 -20.45 79.07 -31.61
CA LEU A 6 -19.91 77.70 -31.36
C LEU A 6 -20.79 76.77 -30.49
N ALA A 7 -21.37 75.66 -30.96
CA ALA A 7 -20.98 74.52 -31.81
C ALA A 7 -20.79 73.26 -30.95
N ALA A 8 -21.63 72.24 -31.17
CA ALA A 8 -21.25 70.83 -31.12
C ALA A 8 -22.38 69.98 -31.71
N TRP A 9 -22.01 69.18 -32.72
CA TRP A 9 -22.87 68.21 -33.38
C TRP A 9 -23.27 67.08 -32.43
N GLY A 10 -24.56 66.76 -32.37
CA GLY A 10 -25.10 65.55 -31.73
C GLY A 10 -25.87 64.74 -32.74
N ALA A 11 -25.19 63.84 -33.44
CA ALA A 11 -25.81 62.87 -34.33
C ALA A 11 -26.57 61.82 -33.50
N TRP A 12 -27.87 61.69 -33.77
CA TRP A 12 -28.71 60.59 -33.28
C TRP A 12 -28.27 59.29 -33.97
N ALA A 13 -27.74 58.34 -33.21
CA ALA A 13 -27.55 56.97 -33.65
C ALA A 13 -28.43 56.05 -32.80
N LEU A 14 -29.35 55.36 -33.46
CA LEU A 14 -30.26 54.39 -32.89
C LEU A 14 -29.52 53.35 -32.05
N TRP A 15 -30.06 53.09 -30.86
CA TRP A 15 -29.75 51.91 -30.06
C TRP A 15 -30.24 50.65 -30.78
N LEU A 16 -29.33 49.98 -31.48
CA LEU A 16 -29.46 48.56 -31.81
C LEU A 16 -28.98 47.77 -30.59
N VAL A 17 -29.93 47.22 -29.83
CA VAL A 17 -29.67 46.19 -28.84
C VAL A 17 -29.21 44.94 -29.59
N SER A 18 -27.90 44.76 -29.71
CA SER A 18 -27.31 43.49 -30.11
C SER A 18 -27.46 42.51 -28.96
N LEU A 19 -28.41 41.59 -29.09
CA LEU A 19 -28.43 40.32 -28.37
C LEU A 19 -27.16 39.53 -28.77
N ALA A 20 -26.05 39.83 -28.10
CA ALA A 20 -24.90 38.93 -28.08
C ALA A 20 -25.32 37.70 -27.28
N GLY A 21 -25.81 36.69 -27.99
CA GLY A 21 -26.00 35.37 -27.44
C GLY A 21 -24.71 34.90 -26.80
N CYS A 22 -24.78 34.47 -25.54
CA CYS A 22 -23.70 33.78 -24.84
C CYS A 22 -23.43 32.44 -25.55
N GLY A 23 -22.67 32.49 -26.63
CA GLY A 23 -22.04 31.31 -27.23
C GLY A 23 -20.88 30.88 -26.34
N SER A 24 -21.03 29.70 -25.73
CA SER A 24 -20.01 28.98 -24.97
C SER A 24 -18.73 28.78 -25.78
N GLY A 25 -17.80 29.72 -25.69
CA GLY A 25 -16.47 29.62 -26.29
C GLY A 25 -15.47 28.99 -25.31
N GLU A 26 -15.66 27.73 -24.92
CA GLU A 26 -14.50 26.95 -24.51
C GLU A 26 -13.69 26.69 -25.79
N PRO A 27 -12.40 27.06 -25.88
CA PRO A 27 -11.60 26.81 -27.07
C PRO A 27 -11.63 25.32 -27.38
N ALA A 28 -11.99 24.97 -28.61
CA ALA A 28 -12.03 23.59 -29.06
C ALA A 28 -10.62 22.98 -28.92
N ILE A 29 -10.44 22.12 -27.91
CA ILE A 29 -9.17 21.45 -27.67
C ILE A 29 -8.92 20.47 -28.82
N ASN A 30 -7.80 20.66 -29.53
CA ASN A 30 -7.32 19.70 -30.51
C ASN A 30 -6.84 18.43 -29.78
N THR A 31 -7.77 17.48 -29.59
CA THR A 31 -7.52 16.24 -28.85
C THR A 31 -6.39 15.42 -29.46
N LYS A 32 -6.28 15.38 -30.79
CA LYS A 32 -5.23 14.66 -31.50
C LYS A 32 -3.84 15.21 -31.19
N GLU A 33 -3.69 16.54 -31.18
CA GLU A 33 -2.42 17.17 -30.81
C GLU A 33 -2.09 16.95 -29.33
N LEU A 34 -3.07 17.10 -28.44
CA LEU A 34 -2.89 16.85 -27.02
C LEU A 34 -2.41 15.40 -26.76
N LEU A 35 -3.07 14.42 -27.38
CA LEU A 35 -2.76 13.00 -27.18
C LEU A 35 -1.42 12.57 -27.79
N ALA A 36 -0.86 13.37 -28.72
CA ALA A 36 0.47 13.13 -29.28
C ALA A 36 1.61 13.57 -28.34
N LYS A 37 1.33 14.40 -27.32
CA LYS A 37 2.33 14.84 -26.35
C LYS A 37 2.67 13.71 -25.37
N PRO A 38 3.88 13.70 -24.78
CA PRO A 38 4.18 12.79 -23.68
C PRO A 38 3.30 13.07 -22.45
N LYS A 39 2.77 12.01 -21.83
CA LYS A 39 2.04 12.14 -20.57
C LYS A 39 2.99 12.60 -19.46
N THR A 40 2.51 13.48 -18.59
CA THR A 40 3.23 14.01 -17.43
C THR A 40 2.36 13.90 -16.18
N TYR A 41 3.01 13.91 -15.03
CA TYR A 41 2.35 13.91 -13.73
C TYR A 41 1.86 15.32 -13.40
N VAL A 42 0.64 15.42 -12.87
CA VAL A 42 0.00 16.69 -12.49
C VAL A 42 -0.27 16.79 -10.98
N THR A 43 0.09 15.76 -10.22
CA THR A 43 -0.13 15.60 -8.77
C THR A 43 -1.59 15.45 -8.36
N SER A 44 -1.80 14.97 -7.13
CA SER A 44 -3.13 14.75 -6.56
C SER A 44 -3.94 16.05 -6.37
N GLU A 45 -3.28 17.21 -6.23
CA GLU A 45 -3.96 18.51 -6.08
C GLU A 45 -4.81 18.86 -7.30
N GLN A 46 -4.35 18.51 -8.50
CA GLN A 46 -5.12 18.75 -9.72
C GLN A 46 -6.36 17.85 -9.78
N CYS A 47 -6.29 16.64 -9.21
CA CYS A 47 -7.41 15.70 -9.14
C CYS A 47 -8.52 16.21 -8.20
N LYS A 48 -8.15 16.87 -7.10
CA LYS A 48 -9.07 17.45 -6.10
C LYS A 48 -10.14 18.34 -6.71
N VAL A 49 -9.80 19.11 -7.74
CA VAL A 49 -10.69 20.07 -8.42
C VAL A 49 -11.97 19.42 -8.95
N CYS A 50 -11.89 18.15 -9.39
CA CYS A 50 -13.04 17.41 -9.92
C CYS A 50 -13.46 16.21 -9.05
N HIS A 51 -12.55 15.68 -8.22
CA HIS A 51 -12.75 14.45 -7.45
C HIS A 51 -12.55 14.68 -5.95
N LEU A 52 -13.20 15.70 -5.39
CA LEU A 52 -13.04 16.10 -3.99
C LEU A 52 -13.29 14.95 -3.01
N GLU A 53 -14.36 14.17 -3.20
CA GLU A 53 -14.70 13.03 -2.34
C GLU A 53 -13.62 11.95 -2.29
N HIS A 54 -13.05 11.60 -3.45
CA HIS A 54 -11.95 10.64 -3.52
C HIS A 54 -10.66 11.23 -2.96
N TYR A 55 -10.40 12.52 -3.20
CA TYR A 55 -9.24 13.21 -2.65
C TYR A 55 -9.28 13.21 -1.11
N ASP A 56 -10.41 13.61 -0.50
CA ASP A 56 -10.53 13.70 0.95
C ASP A 56 -10.44 12.32 1.62
N SER A 57 -11.10 11.31 1.05
CA SER A 57 -10.99 9.93 1.55
C SER A 57 -9.58 9.35 1.37
N TRP A 58 -8.90 9.65 0.26
CA TRP A 58 -7.49 9.28 0.06
C TRP A 58 -6.58 9.97 1.08
N LYS A 59 -6.78 11.27 1.37
CA LYS A 59 -5.95 12.05 2.31
C LYS A 59 -6.04 11.54 3.75
N ALA A 60 -7.12 10.83 4.08
CA ALA A 60 -7.27 10.13 5.35
C ALA A 60 -6.50 8.80 5.43
N THR A 61 -6.00 8.28 4.30
CA THR A 61 -5.27 7.01 4.23
C THR A 61 -3.80 7.12 4.60
N LEU A 62 -3.22 5.98 5.00
CA LEU A 62 -1.79 5.82 5.22
C LEU A 62 -0.97 5.95 3.93
N HIS A 63 -1.55 5.66 2.76
CA HIS A 63 -0.88 5.86 1.47
C HIS A 63 -0.51 7.32 1.22
N SER A 64 -1.44 8.24 1.51
CA SER A 64 -1.21 9.69 1.38
C SER A 64 -0.18 10.25 2.38
N ARG A 65 0.15 9.46 3.42
CA ARG A 65 1.03 9.83 4.53
C ARG A 65 2.31 8.98 4.58
N MET A 66 2.57 8.19 3.54
CA MET A 66 3.72 7.30 3.51
C MET A 66 5.05 8.06 3.45
N LEU A 67 5.06 9.20 2.75
CA LEU A 67 6.17 10.15 2.75
C LEU A 67 5.58 11.55 2.97
N GLN A 68 6.06 12.26 4.00
CA GLN A 68 5.54 13.59 4.35
C GLN A 68 6.67 14.62 4.41
N ASP A 69 6.44 15.80 3.82
CA ASP A 69 7.37 16.94 3.89
C ASP A 69 7.26 17.61 5.26
N VAL A 70 8.30 17.43 6.07
CA VAL A 70 8.33 17.90 7.46
C VAL A 70 8.45 19.43 7.53
N ARG A 71 8.94 20.06 6.45
CA ARG A 71 9.04 21.53 6.35
C ARG A 71 7.65 22.17 6.21
N GLN A 72 6.69 21.44 5.64
CA GLN A 72 5.31 21.89 5.47
C GLN A 72 4.42 21.47 6.64
N ASN A 73 4.75 20.35 7.30
CA ASN A 73 4.03 19.84 8.46
C ASN A 73 5.00 19.21 9.47
N ARG A 74 5.35 19.97 10.52
CA ARG A 74 6.26 19.48 11.57
C ARG A 74 5.66 18.34 12.40
N ASP A 75 4.33 18.28 12.54
CA ASP A 75 3.62 17.21 13.25
C ASP A 75 3.68 15.86 12.51
N ALA A 76 4.25 15.83 11.30
CA ALA A 76 4.55 14.58 10.61
C ALA A 76 5.66 13.76 11.31
N MET A 77 6.49 14.39 12.15
CA MET A 77 7.43 13.68 13.03
C MET A 77 6.69 13.17 14.26
N VAL A 78 6.66 11.85 14.45
CA VAL A 78 5.90 11.21 15.54
C VAL A 78 6.63 11.23 16.88
N THR A 79 7.87 11.71 16.90
CA THR A 79 8.73 11.76 18.09
C THR A 79 9.80 12.85 17.95
N THR A 80 10.44 13.20 19.05
CA THR A 80 11.55 14.14 19.11
C THR A 80 12.89 13.46 18.83
N LEU A 81 13.76 14.12 18.08
CA LEU A 81 15.13 13.64 17.78
C LEU A 81 16.11 14.05 18.91
N ASP A 82 15.91 13.52 20.11
CA ASP A 82 16.82 13.74 21.25
C ASP A 82 18.03 12.80 21.16
N PRO A 83 19.27 13.31 20.95
CA PRO A 83 20.45 12.47 20.84
C PRO A 83 20.76 11.63 22.08
N ALA A 84 20.41 12.09 23.28
CA ALA A 84 20.66 11.34 24.52
C ALA A 84 19.76 10.11 24.59
N VAL A 85 18.48 10.25 24.28
CA VAL A 85 17.51 9.15 24.25
C VAL A 85 17.88 8.15 23.16
N ILE A 86 18.19 8.64 21.95
CA ILE A 86 18.55 7.80 20.81
C ILE A 86 19.80 6.98 21.13
N ARG A 87 20.86 7.60 21.67
CA ARG A 87 22.09 6.87 22.05
C ARG A 87 21.83 5.83 23.14
N ALA A 88 21.06 6.18 24.16
CA ALA A 88 20.72 5.24 25.23
C ALA A 88 20.00 3.97 24.71
N ASP A 89 19.17 4.11 23.67
CA ASP A 89 18.54 2.96 23.02
C ASP A 89 19.51 2.20 22.11
N LEU A 90 20.36 2.89 21.35
CA LEU A 90 21.36 2.27 20.50
C LEU A 90 22.43 1.50 21.31
N ASP A 91 22.79 1.97 22.50
CA ASP A 91 23.74 1.29 23.40
C ASP A 91 23.23 -0.10 23.82
N LYS A 92 21.92 -0.25 24.02
CA LYS A 92 21.26 -1.54 24.29
C LYS A 92 21.39 -2.51 23.10
N LEU A 93 21.70 -2.01 21.92
CA LEU A 93 21.90 -2.76 20.68
C LEU A 93 23.38 -2.91 20.29
N SER A 94 24.32 -2.43 21.11
CA SER A 94 25.77 -2.37 20.81
C SER A 94 26.34 -3.64 20.16
N ALA A 95 25.95 -4.83 20.63
CA ALA A 95 26.40 -6.11 20.07
C ALA A 95 25.98 -6.37 18.61
N LYS A 96 25.01 -5.63 18.08
CA LYS A 96 24.48 -5.75 16.71
C LYS A 96 24.89 -4.59 15.79
N LEU A 97 25.45 -3.52 16.35
CA LEU A 97 25.85 -2.35 15.59
C LEU A 97 27.16 -2.60 14.85
N LYS A 98 27.27 -2.10 13.62
CA LYS A 98 28.53 -2.08 12.85
C LYS A 98 29.37 -0.83 13.13
N VAL A 99 28.76 0.18 13.74
CA VAL A 99 29.36 1.46 14.12
C VAL A 99 29.04 1.70 15.59
N PRO A 100 30.00 2.12 16.43
CA PRO A 100 29.73 2.49 17.82
C PRO A 100 28.59 3.50 17.94
N ALA A 101 27.71 3.34 18.93
CA ALA A 101 26.48 4.14 19.06
C ALA A 101 26.75 5.64 19.17
N ASP A 102 27.85 6.04 19.80
CA ASP A 102 28.31 7.41 19.93
C ASP A 102 28.77 8.04 18.60
N GLN A 103 29.16 7.21 17.62
CA GLN A 103 29.59 7.59 16.27
C GLN A 103 28.47 7.55 15.22
N ILE A 104 27.29 7.01 15.57
CA ILE A 104 26.15 7.00 14.64
C ILE A 104 25.63 8.43 14.47
N TYR A 105 25.49 8.87 13.20
CA TYR A 105 24.92 10.17 12.89
C TYR A 105 23.45 10.25 13.31
N ILE A 106 23.11 11.24 14.12
CA ILE A 106 21.74 11.53 14.54
C ILE A 106 21.37 12.88 13.92
N PRO A 107 20.35 12.95 13.05
CA PRO A 107 19.97 14.20 12.42
C PRO A 107 19.31 15.13 13.43
N LYS A 108 19.54 16.43 13.29
CA LYS A 108 18.74 17.44 13.99
C LYS A 108 17.35 17.52 13.35
N ALA A 109 16.35 17.95 14.12
CA ALA A 109 14.97 18.08 13.62
C ALA A 109 14.87 19.02 12.39
N GLU A 110 15.73 20.04 12.33
CA GLU A 110 15.76 21.01 11.23
C GLU A 110 16.42 20.45 9.97
N GLU A 111 17.27 19.43 10.10
CA GLU A 111 17.93 18.74 8.97
C GLU A 111 16.99 17.74 8.29
N VAL A 112 15.93 17.31 8.96
CA VAL A 112 14.95 16.38 8.41
C VAL A 112 14.03 17.09 7.41
N VAL A 113 14.08 16.62 6.16
CA VAL A 113 13.27 17.12 5.05
C VAL A 113 11.98 16.32 4.92
N TYR A 114 12.05 14.99 5.02
CA TYR A 114 10.89 14.11 4.92
C TYR A 114 10.87 13.03 6.01
N THR A 115 9.68 12.59 6.42
CA THR A 115 9.49 11.34 7.15
C THR A 115 8.93 10.25 6.25
N ILE A 116 9.32 8.99 6.50
CA ILE A 116 8.80 7.80 5.82
C ILE A 116 8.12 6.89 6.83
N GLY A 117 6.85 6.59 6.63
CA GLY A 117 6.05 5.71 7.48
C GLY A 117 5.53 6.38 8.76
N ASN A 118 4.44 5.83 9.28
CA ASN A 118 3.70 6.40 10.42
C ASN A 118 2.94 5.37 11.28
N GLN A 119 2.98 4.07 10.93
CA GLN A 119 2.20 3.03 11.61
C GLN A 119 3.08 2.08 12.42
N TRP A 120 4.09 1.47 11.79
CA TRP A 120 4.98 0.49 12.45
C TRP A 120 6.30 1.13 12.88
N LYS A 121 6.86 1.91 11.96
CA LYS A 121 8.15 2.57 12.10
C LYS A 121 8.14 3.87 11.32
N GLN A 122 8.92 4.83 11.79
CA GLN A 122 9.22 6.06 11.08
C GLN A 122 10.72 6.17 10.83
N ARG A 123 11.08 6.58 9.61
CA ARG A 123 12.44 6.91 9.19
C ARG A 123 12.50 8.36 8.76
N TYR A 124 13.69 8.94 8.84
CA TYR A 124 13.91 10.37 8.64
C TYR A 124 14.86 10.57 7.47
N MET A 125 14.52 11.47 6.55
CA MET A 125 15.33 11.77 5.37
C MET A 125 16.03 13.11 5.55
N VAL A 126 17.33 13.12 5.26
CA VAL A 126 18.17 14.32 5.21
C VAL A 126 18.71 14.50 3.80
N GLU A 127 19.05 15.74 3.46
CA GLU A 127 19.64 16.09 2.17
C GLU A 127 21.14 16.34 2.31
N LYS A 128 21.94 15.72 1.43
CA LYS A 128 23.38 15.94 1.29
C LYS A 128 23.71 16.05 -0.19
N ASP A 129 24.35 17.14 -0.59
CA ASP A 129 24.71 17.41 -1.99
C ASP A 129 23.52 17.29 -2.97
N LYS A 130 22.34 17.78 -2.56
CA LYS A 130 21.06 17.68 -3.30
C LYS A 130 20.55 16.24 -3.51
N VAL A 131 21.08 15.28 -2.75
CA VAL A 131 20.64 13.89 -2.74
C VAL A 131 20.02 13.56 -1.39
N LEU A 132 18.86 12.92 -1.42
CA LEU A 132 18.15 12.50 -0.22
C LEU A 132 18.66 11.14 0.25
N TYR A 133 18.98 11.05 1.53
CA TYR A 133 19.40 9.83 2.22
C TYR A 133 18.50 9.58 3.42
N ILE A 134 18.32 8.31 3.79
CA ILE A 134 17.65 7.95 5.04
C ILE A 134 18.71 8.00 6.14
N ALA A 135 18.47 8.80 7.18
CA ALA A 135 19.30 8.88 8.36
C ALA A 135 19.45 7.50 9.02
N PRO A 136 20.58 7.22 9.71
CA PRO A 136 20.90 5.88 10.18
C PRO A 136 20.16 5.44 11.45
N VAL A 137 19.02 6.08 11.73
CA VAL A 137 18.17 5.84 12.89
C VAL A 137 16.72 5.70 12.45
N GLN A 138 15.99 4.83 13.13
CA GLN A 138 14.59 4.54 12.90
C GLN A 138 13.89 4.49 14.25
N TYR A 139 12.67 5.01 14.29
CA TYR A 139 11.82 4.94 15.47
C TYR A 139 10.74 3.87 15.26
N ASN A 140 10.63 2.92 16.19
CA ASN A 140 9.62 1.87 16.19
C ASN A 140 8.45 2.31 17.07
N LEU A 141 7.25 2.46 16.48
CA LEU A 141 6.10 3.05 17.16
C LEU A 141 5.48 2.10 18.20
N ASP A 142 5.40 0.80 17.89
CA ASP A 142 4.77 -0.18 18.78
C ASP A 142 5.60 -0.39 20.08
N THR A 143 6.92 -0.20 20.03
CA THR A 143 7.83 -0.43 21.17
C THR A 143 8.37 0.84 21.81
N ASP A 144 8.10 2.01 21.22
CA ASP A 144 8.61 3.32 21.64
C ASP A 144 10.13 3.33 21.79
N ARG A 145 10.84 2.85 20.74
CA ARG A 145 12.30 2.69 20.78
C ARG A 145 12.97 3.12 19.50
N TRP A 146 14.19 3.62 19.66
CA TRP A 146 15.10 3.88 18.55
C TRP A 146 15.95 2.66 18.22
N VAL A 147 16.12 2.42 16.93
CA VAL A 147 16.98 1.35 16.38
C VAL A 147 17.85 1.89 15.25
N ASN A 148 18.97 1.23 14.97
CA ASN A 148 19.85 1.58 13.86
C ASN A 148 19.22 1.25 12.50
N TYR A 149 19.64 1.97 11.47
CA TYR A 149 19.26 1.70 10.09
C TYR A 149 20.43 1.93 9.12
N ASN A 150 21.05 0.85 8.62
CA ASN A 150 22.17 0.94 7.66
C ASN A 150 23.31 1.88 8.12
N GLU A 151 23.60 1.94 9.42
CA GLU A 151 24.43 2.94 10.07
C GLU A 151 25.84 3.10 9.48
N ALA A 152 26.43 2.02 8.97
CA ALA A 152 27.74 2.06 8.33
C ALA A 152 27.75 2.59 6.88
N THR A 153 26.58 2.71 6.24
CA THR A 153 26.47 2.95 4.78
C THR A 153 25.32 3.88 4.38
N TRP A 154 24.70 4.56 5.34
CA TRP A 154 23.46 5.31 5.12
C TRP A 154 23.62 6.43 4.07
N ASP A 155 24.75 7.13 4.08
CA ASP A 155 25.09 8.21 3.16
C ASP A 155 25.66 7.73 1.81
N LYS A 156 25.71 6.41 1.59
CA LYS A 156 26.11 5.76 0.33
C LYS A 156 24.91 5.17 -0.42
N LYS A 157 23.71 5.25 0.17
CA LYS A 157 22.48 4.65 -0.34
C LYS A 157 21.44 5.74 -0.61
N PRO A 158 21.47 6.41 -1.78
CA PRO A 158 20.44 7.37 -2.15
C PRO A 158 19.06 6.76 -2.01
N TRP A 159 18.17 7.45 -1.29
CA TRP A 159 16.82 6.97 -1.00
C TRP A 159 16.07 6.57 -2.28
N ILE A 160 16.22 7.34 -3.35
CA ILE A 160 15.48 7.17 -4.59
C ILE A 160 15.69 5.78 -5.23
N LYS A 161 16.86 5.15 -5.02
CA LYS A 161 17.19 3.85 -5.62
C LYS A 161 16.52 2.67 -4.93
N GLY A 162 16.41 2.71 -3.60
CA GLY A 162 15.79 1.63 -2.81
C GLY A 162 14.31 1.87 -2.49
N CYS A 163 13.86 3.13 -2.48
CA CYS A 163 12.59 3.51 -1.85
C CYS A 163 11.69 4.39 -2.74
N GLY A 164 12.22 4.96 -3.82
CA GLY A 164 11.57 6.02 -4.60
C GLY A 164 10.12 5.74 -4.99
N SER A 165 9.89 4.87 -5.99
CA SER A 165 8.55 4.67 -6.58
C SER A 165 7.53 4.04 -5.61
N CYS A 166 8.01 3.44 -4.51
CA CYS A 166 7.16 2.88 -3.46
C CYS A 166 6.75 3.91 -2.40
N HIS A 167 7.36 5.10 -2.38
CA HIS A 167 7.11 6.13 -1.35
C HIS A 167 6.90 7.54 -1.92
N ALA A 168 7.11 7.76 -3.23
CA ALA A 168 6.75 8.99 -3.94
C ALA A 168 6.19 8.68 -5.33
N THR A 169 5.50 9.66 -5.89
CA THR A 169 4.83 9.53 -7.18
C THR A 169 5.58 10.30 -8.27
N GLY A 170 5.65 9.71 -9.47
CA GLY A 170 6.33 10.32 -10.62
C GLY A 170 7.84 10.47 -10.42
N VAL A 171 8.50 9.41 -9.94
CA VAL A 171 9.94 9.36 -9.67
C VAL A 171 10.75 9.33 -10.97
N ASP A 172 11.73 10.22 -11.08
CA ASP A 172 12.69 10.32 -12.18
C ASP A 172 14.11 10.05 -11.63
N LEU A 173 14.65 8.88 -11.97
CA LEU A 173 15.97 8.44 -11.49
C LEU A 173 17.12 9.23 -12.10
N GLU A 174 16.97 9.74 -13.32
CA GLU A 174 18.02 10.49 -14.01
C GLU A 174 18.17 11.88 -13.40
N LYS A 175 17.04 12.51 -13.09
CA LYS A 175 17.01 13.85 -12.48
C LYS A 175 17.10 13.84 -10.97
N ASN A 176 16.99 12.66 -10.34
CA ASN A 176 16.90 12.52 -8.89
C ASN A 176 15.73 13.33 -8.29
N THR A 177 14.56 13.29 -8.94
CA THR A 177 13.36 14.04 -8.55
C THR A 177 12.12 13.14 -8.46
N PHE A 178 11.04 13.69 -7.92
CA PHE A 178 9.70 13.12 -7.94
C PHE A 178 8.66 14.24 -8.07
N SER A 179 7.43 13.89 -8.45
CA SER A 179 6.37 14.87 -8.72
C SER A 179 5.58 15.27 -7.47
N GLU A 180 5.30 14.31 -6.58
CA GLU A 180 4.68 14.56 -5.28
C GLU A 180 5.13 13.53 -4.23
N PRO A 181 5.21 13.92 -2.94
CA PRO A 181 5.54 12.99 -1.88
C PRO A 181 4.36 12.07 -1.57
N GLY A 182 4.67 10.82 -1.22
CA GLY A 182 3.70 9.80 -0.86
C GLY A 182 3.12 9.07 -2.06
N ILE A 183 2.20 8.15 -1.78
CA ILE A 183 1.49 7.43 -2.82
C ILE A 183 0.26 8.25 -3.21
N GLY A 184 0.45 9.11 -4.22
CA GLY A 184 -0.56 9.98 -4.81
C GLY A 184 -1.49 9.26 -5.78
N CYS A 185 -2.48 9.98 -6.31
CA CYS A 185 -3.47 9.41 -7.23
C CYS A 185 -2.79 8.75 -8.45
N GLU A 186 -1.79 9.42 -9.01
CA GLU A 186 -1.12 9.00 -10.24
C GLU A 186 -0.20 7.77 -10.05
N ALA A 187 0.12 7.39 -8.81
CA ALA A 187 0.83 6.13 -8.54
C ALA A 187 -0.03 4.90 -8.87
N CYS A 188 -1.36 5.01 -8.75
CA CYS A 188 -2.30 3.94 -9.07
C CYS A 188 -3.06 4.17 -10.39
N HIS A 189 -3.20 5.43 -10.80
CA HIS A 189 -3.97 5.83 -11.99
C HIS A 189 -3.10 6.21 -13.21
N GLY A 190 -1.78 6.32 -13.03
CA GLY A 190 -0.83 6.77 -14.04
C GLY A 190 -0.84 8.30 -14.23
N PRO A 191 0.05 8.84 -15.07
CA PRO A 191 0.16 10.28 -15.29
C PRO A 191 -1.09 10.84 -15.97
N GLY A 192 -1.64 11.92 -15.40
CA GLY A 192 -2.96 12.45 -15.68
C GLY A 192 -3.00 13.70 -16.56
N SER A 193 -1.88 14.20 -17.08
CA SER A 193 -1.86 15.45 -17.86
C SER A 193 -2.85 15.49 -19.01
N HIS A 194 -2.98 14.40 -19.78
CA HIS A 194 -3.96 14.31 -20.86
C HIS A 194 -5.39 14.30 -20.33
N HIS A 195 -5.63 13.63 -19.20
CA HIS A 195 -6.95 13.54 -18.61
C HIS A 195 -7.44 14.89 -18.09
N VAL A 196 -6.58 15.64 -17.42
CA VAL A 196 -6.91 16.97 -16.90
C VAL A 196 -7.14 17.97 -18.02
N ALA A 197 -6.33 17.91 -19.08
CA ALA A 197 -6.42 18.84 -20.19
C ALA A 197 -7.69 18.69 -21.04
N LEU A 198 -8.34 17.52 -21.04
CA LEU A 198 -9.60 17.30 -21.75
C LEU A 198 -10.81 17.89 -21.00
N PRO A 199 -11.78 18.50 -21.71
CA PRO A 199 -12.96 19.10 -21.10
C PRO A 199 -13.86 18.01 -20.50
N LYS A 200 -14.71 18.38 -19.54
CA LYS A 200 -15.64 17.43 -18.88
C LYS A 200 -16.62 16.78 -19.87
N THR A 201 -16.92 17.47 -20.97
CA THR A 201 -17.81 17.01 -22.05
C THR A 201 -17.18 15.91 -22.93
N ALA A 202 -15.85 15.80 -22.99
CA ALA A 202 -15.13 14.77 -23.74
C ALA A 202 -15.07 13.43 -22.97
N VAL A 203 -16.22 12.95 -22.49
CA VAL A 203 -16.33 11.85 -21.52
C VAL A 203 -15.62 10.57 -21.99
N PHE A 204 -15.80 10.19 -23.26
CA PHE A 204 -15.21 8.95 -23.79
C PHE A 204 -13.69 9.05 -23.94
N ASP A 205 -13.18 10.12 -24.54
CA ASP A 205 -11.74 10.35 -24.70
C ASP A 205 -11.04 10.44 -23.33
N LYS A 206 -11.65 11.18 -22.40
CA LYS A 206 -11.11 11.38 -21.05
C LYS A 206 -11.02 10.09 -20.24
N ARG A 207 -11.91 9.12 -20.48
CA ARG A 207 -11.83 7.78 -19.85
C ARG A 207 -10.66 6.95 -20.39
N GLN A 208 -10.22 7.18 -21.62
CA GLN A 208 -9.09 6.46 -22.22
C GLN A 208 -7.73 7.04 -21.81
N THR A 209 -7.70 8.26 -21.29
CA THR A 209 -6.43 8.94 -20.95
C THR A 209 -5.89 8.60 -19.56
N ILE A 210 -6.69 8.02 -18.66
CA ILE A 210 -6.31 7.67 -17.29
C ILE A 210 -6.70 6.22 -16.98
N VAL A 211 -5.90 5.54 -16.16
CA VAL A 211 -6.19 4.17 -15.75
C VAL A 211 -7.26 4.19 -14.66
N ASN A 212 -8.21 3.26 -14.72
CA ASN A 212 -9.11 2.96 -13.61
C ASN A 212 -8.88 1.51 -13.15
N PRO A 213 -8.21 1.27 -12.00
CA PRO A 213 -7.93 -0.08 -11.52
C PRO A 213 -9.17 -0.97 -11.39
N SER A 214 -10.35 -0.42 -11.08
CA SER A 214 -11.61 -1.17 -10.98
C SER A 214 -12.15 -1.70 -12.31
N LYS A 215 -11.60 -1.21 -13.44
CA LYS A 215 -11.99 -1.62 -14.80
C LYS A 215 -10.93 -2.49 -15.49
N LEU A 216 -9.82 -2.78 -14.81
CA LEU A 216 -8.79 -3.67 -15.31
C LEU A 216 -9.16 -5.13 -15.05
N PRO A 217 -8.67 -6.09 -15.87
CA PRO A 217 -8.67 -7.50 -15.51
C PRO A 217 -8.03 -7.70 -14.13
N THR A 218 -8.62 -8.57 -13.30
CA THR A 218 -8.23 -8.76 -11.89
C THR A 218 -6.73 -8.99 -11.70
N GLY A 219 -6.14 -9.85 -12.53
CA GLY A 219 -4.70 -10.12 -12.51
C GLY A 219 -3.82 -8.91 -12.79
N VAL A 220 -4.27 -7.95 -13.61
CA VAL A 220 -3.55 -6.69 -13.89
C VAL A 220 -3.83 -5.65 -12.81
N ALA A 221 -5.06 -5.58 -12.30
CA ALA A 221 -5.42 -4.65 -11.22
C ALA A 221 -4.55 -4.86 -9.97
N VAL A 222 -4.33 -6.13 -9.57
CA VAL A 222 -3.51 -6.46 -8.39
C VAL A 222 -2.03 -6.13 -8.60
N GLN A 223 -1.55 -6.10 -9.84
CA GLN A 223 -0.17 -5.72 -10.15
C GLN A 223 0.11 -4.24 -9.88
N VAL A 224 -0.92 -3.38 -9.83
CA VAL A 224 -0.79 -2.00 -9.36
C VAL A 224 -0.42 -1.95 -7.88
N CYS A 225 -0.93 -2.87 -7.06
CA CYS A 225 -0.53 -3.01 -5.66
C CYS A 225 0.83 -3.70 -5.55
N GLY A 226 1.05 -4.72 -6.37
CA GLY A 226 2.29 -5.49 -6.42
C GLY A 226 3.51 -4.73 -6.95
N SER A 227 3.36 -3.51 -7.44
CA SER A 227 4.48 -2.63 -7.76
C SER A 227 5.23 -2.14 -6.51
N CYS A 228 4.56 -2.12 -5.35
CA CYS A 228 5.11 -1.66 -4.08
C CYS A 228 4.97 -2.69 -2.95
N HIS A 229 3.84 -3.39 -2.86
CA HIS A 229 3.59 -4.47 -1.88
C HIS A 229 4.24 -5.79 -2.30
N ASN A 230 5.48 -5.69 -2.79
CA ASN A 230 6.28 -6.77 -3.30
C ASN A 230 7.75 -6.50 -2.95
N ARG A 231 8.57 -7.55 -2.94
CA ARG A 231 10.03 -7.44 -2.75
C ARG A 231 10.72 -8.09 -3.92
N GLY A 232 11.76 -7.46 -4.43
CA GLY A 232 12.43 -7.89 -5.63
C GLY A 232 13.35 -6.82 -6.18
N HIS A 233 13.62 -6.88 -7.47
CA HIS A 233 14.46 -5.92 -8.18
C HIS A 233 13.86 -5.55 -9.53
N SER A 234 14.21 -4.34 -9.98
CA SER A 234 13.93 -3.89 -11.33
C SER A 234 14.59 -4.82 -12.35
N THR A 235 13.84 -5.17 -13.39
CA THR A 235 14.37 -5.91 -14.56
C THR A 235 15.00 -4.97 -15.59
N THR A 236 14.70 -3.67 -15.51
CA THR A 236 15.15 -2.66 -16.47
C THR A 236 16.38 -1.89 -16.00
N GLN A 237 16.65 -1.87 -14.69
CA GLN A 237 17.82 -1.18 -14.12
C GLN A 237 18.44 -1.97 -12.97
N LYS A 238 19.74 -2.28 -13.08
CA LYS A 238 20.48 -3.01 -12.05
C LYS A 238 20.64 -2.19 -10.78
N GLY A 239 20.40 -2.81 -9.62
CA GLY A 239 20.58 -2.18 -8.31
C GLY A 239 19.42 -1.27 -7.88
N ILE A 240 18.29 -1.32 -8.57
CA ILE A 240 17.04 -0.62 -8.19
C ILE A 240 16.04 -1.63 -7.63
N GLU A 241 15.43 -1.30 -6.49
CA GLU A 241 14.55 -2.21 -5.72
C GLU A 241 13.05 -2.02 -6.00
N TRP A 242 12.70 -1.24 -7.03
CA TRP A 242 11.33 -0.93 -7.43
C TRP A 242 11.16 -0.94 -8.97
N PRO A 243 9.94 -1.03 -9.51
CA PRO A 243 9.72 -1.33 -10.93
C PRO A 243 9.91 -0.13 -11.86
N VAL A 244 11.15 0.14 -12.31
CA VAL A 244 11.46 1.32 -13.12
C VAL A 244 10.75 1.27 -14.47
N GLY A 245 9.98 2.32 -14.77
CA GLY A 245 9.22 2.46 -16.02
C GLY A 245 7.85 1.76 -16.01
N TYR A 246 7.47 1.10 -14.91
CA TYR A 246 6.13 0.57 -14.75
C TYR A 246 5.10 1.70 -14.70
N LEU A 247 4.00 1.52 -15.45
CA LEU A 247 2.82 2.37 -15.36
C LEU A 247 1.62 1.50 -15.03
N PRO A 248 0.69 1.96 -14.18
CA PRO A 248 -0.53 1.22 -13.88
C PRO A 248 -1.25 0.75 -15.15
N GLY A 249 -1.86 -0.43 -15.08
CA GLY A 249 -2.51 -1.06 -16.24
C GLY A 249 -1.57 -1.84 -17.17
N LYS A 250 -0.24 -1.74 -17.00
CA LYS A 250 0.70 -2.66 -17.66
C LYS A 250 0.91 -3.94 -16.84
N ALA A 251 1.46 -4.96 -17.48
CA ALA A 251 2.03 -6.10 -16.77
C ALA A 251 3.29 -5.66 -16.00
N LEU A 252 3.42 -6.08 -14.75
CA LEU A 252 4.52 -5.78 -13.83
C LEU A 252 5.77 -6.61 -14.12
N GLY A 253 5.62 -7.87 -14.54
CA GLY A 253 6.73 -8.80 -14.77
C GLY A 253 7.86 -8.27 -15.68
N PRO A 254 7.55 -7.55 -16.79
CA PRO A 254 8.58 -6.90 -17.62
C PRO A 254 9.41 -5.82 -16.92
N PHE A 255 8.95 -5.28 -15.79
CA PHE A 255 9.60 -4.21 -15.04
C PHE A 255 10.13 -4.66 -13.67
N PHE A 256 9.66 -5.79 -13.15
CA PHE A 256 9.96 -6.24 -11.80
C PHE A 256 9.97 -7.74 -11.66
N LYS A 257 11.00 -8.24 -10.99
CA LYS A 257 11.11 -9.64 -10.61
C LYS A 257 11.02 -9.76 -9.09
N SER A 258 9.97 -10.42 -8.61
CA SER A 258 9.84 -10.78 -7.20
C SER A 258 11.01 -11.66 -6.75
N THR A 259 11.42 -11.48 -5.51
CA THR A 259 12.38 -12.36 -4.83
C THR A 259 11.74 -13.72 -4.51
N SER A 260 12.57 -14.74 -4.30
CA SER A 260 12.15 -16.07 -3.86
C SER A 260 13.22 -16.71 -2.96
N PHE A 261 12.83 -17.62 -2.06
CA PHE A 261 13.77 -18.38 -1.26
C PHE A 261 14.69 -19.21 -2.16
N GLY A 262 14.11 -19.92 -3.14
CA GLY A 262 14.87 -20.71 -4.11
C GLY A 262 15.83 -19.89 -4.98
N ALA A 263 15.64 -18.57 -5.09
CA ALA A 263 16.54 -17.65 -5.77
C ALA A 263 17.64 -17.07 -4.85
N GLY A 264 17.76 -17.57 -3.61
CA GLY A 264 18.82 -17.19 -2.68
C GLY A 264 18.45 -16.05 -1.72
N ASP A 265 17.18 -15.85 -1.40
CA ASP A 265 16.73 -14.85 -0.41
C ASP A 265 16.13 -15.47 0.88
N PRO A 266 16.92 -16.23 1.67
CA PRO A 266 16.46 -16.81 2.93
C PRO A 266 16.30 -15.77 4.05
N VAL A 267 16.71 -14.53 3.80
CA VAL A 267 16.58 -13.41 4.74
C VAL A 267 15.12 -12.96 4.78
N HIS A 268 14.49 -12.82 3.61
CA HIS A 268 13.13 -12.28 3.50
C HIS A 268 12.07 -13.35 3.23
N LEU A 269 12.44 -14.59 2.97
CA LEU A 269 11.48 -15.67 2.76
C LEU A 269 11.84 -16.90 3.58
N TYR A 270 10.81 -17.66 3.95
CA TYR A 270 10.93 -19.00 4.50
C TYR A 270 11.11 -20.03 3.36
N ALA A 271 11.57 -21.23 3.71
CA ALA A 271 11.83 -22.29 2.72
C ALA A 271 10.59 -22.75 1.93
N ASN A 272 9.39 -22.43 2.44
CA ASN A 272 8.11 -22.65 1.77
C ASN A 272 7.63 -21.43 0.97
N GLU A 273 8.52 -20.49 0.66
CA GLU A 273 8.25 -19.24 -0.09
C GLU A 273 7.30 -18.26 0.62
N PHE A 274 7.01 -18.45 1.91
CA PHE A 274 6.23 -17.49 2.69
C PHE A 274 7.06 -16.30 3.16
N SER A 275 6.39 -15.15 3.24
CA SER A 275 6.98 -13.89 3.64
C SER A 275 7.54 -13.88 5.06
N LYS A 276 8.77 -13.38 5.20
CA LYS A 276 9.46 -13.14 6.48
C LYS A 276 9.75 -11.65 6.71
N GLY A 277 9.79 -10.85 5.65
CA GLY A 277 10.05 -9.41 5.71
C GLY A 277 8.83 -8.53 5.39
N HIS A 278 9.04 -7.22 5.45
CA HIS A 278 8.01 -6.23 5.11
C HIS A 278 7.71 -6.17 3.61
N HIS A 279 6.48 -5.73 3.31
CA HIS A 279 5.90 -5.49 1.97
C HIS A 279 5.98 -6.66 0.99
N GLN A 280 5.67 -7.88 1.44
CA GLN A 280 5.66 -9.07 0.58
C GLN A 280 4.25 -9.65 0.36
N GLN A 281 3.20 -8.86 0.62
CA GLN A 281 1.81 -9.33 0.52
C GLN A 281 1.45 -9.84 -0.88
N TYR A 282 2.02 -9.25 -1.94
CA TYR A 282 1.82 -9.74 -3.31
C TYR A 282 2.44 -11.12 -3.52
N ILE A 283 3.59 -11.41 -2.90
CA ILE A 283 4.25 -12.72 -2.98
C ILE A 283 3.33 -13.76 -2.35
N ASP A 284 2.88 -13.55 -1.11
CA ASP A 284 1.95 -14.47 -0.43
C ASP A 284 0.61 -14.62 -1.18
N TRP A 285 0.03 -13.50 -1.64
CA TRP A 285 -1.25 -13.52 -2.36
C TRP A 285 -1.17 -14.37 -3.62
N ARG A 286 -0.10 -14.24 -4.42
CA ARG A 286 0.07 -14.98 -5.68
C ARG A 286 0.04 -16.50 -5.51
N GLN A 287 0.39 -17.01 -4.32
CA GLN A 287 0.42 -18.45 -4.01
C GLN A 287 -0.91 -18.95 -3.43
N SER A 288 -1.83 -18.03 -3.13
CA SER A 288 -3.09 -18.34 -2.43
C SER A 288 -4.21 -18.77 -3.37
N LYS A 289 -5.21 -19.46 -2.81
CA LYS A 289 -6.48 -19.73 -3.50
C LYS A 289 -7.23 -18.45 -3.88
N HIS A 290 -7.09 -17.38 -3.10
CA HIS A 290 -7.69 -16.09 -3.46
C HIS A 290 -7.20 -15.57 -4.81
N ALA A 291 -5.91 -15.74 -5.13
CA ALA A 291 -5.39 -15.35 -6.44
C ALA A 291 -6.00 -16.18 -7.58
N THR A 292 -6.19 -17.48 -7.39
CA THR A 292 -6.76 -18.36 -8.43
C THR A 292 -8.26 -18.16 -8.62
N GLU A 293 -8.99 -17.78 -7.56
CA GLU A 293 -10.43 -17.51 -7.60
C GLU A 293 -10.76 -16.04 -7.96
N GLY A 294 -9.77 -15.23 -8.33
CA GLY A 294 -9.97 -13.85 -8.77
C GLY A 294 -10.24 -12.82 -7.66
N VAL A 295 -10.04 -13.18 -6.39
CA VAL A 295 -10.11 -12.26 -5.25
C VAL A 295 -8.88 -11.34 -5.25
N THR A 296 -9.12 -10.03 -5.30
CA THR A 296 -8.08 -9.01 -5.41
C THR A 296 -7.75 -8.33 -4.08
N CYS A 297 -6.68 -7.55 -4.02
CA CYS A 297 -6.36 -6.71 -2.86
C CYS A 297 -7.54 -5.80 -2.47
N THR A 298 -8.21 -5.20 -3.45
CA THR A 298 -9.35 -4.30 -3.25
C THR A 298 -10.66 -5.04 -2.95
N SER A 299 -10.66 -6.37 -2.93
CA SER A 299 -11.77 -7.15 -2.37
C SER A 299 -11.80 -7.01 -0.83
N CYS A 300 -10.64 -6.85 -0.20
CA CYS A 300 -10.49 -6.69 1.24
C CYS A 300 -10.13 -5.26 1.66
N HIS A 301 -9.29 -4.56 0.90
CA HIS A 301 -8.82 -3.21 1.24
C HIS A 301 -9.61 -2.12 0.52
N TYR A 302 -9.78 -0.97 1.19
CA TYR A 302 -10.22 0.26 0.56
C TYR A 302 -9.03 1.20 0.34
N VAL A 303 -9.14 2.09 -0.66
CA VAL A 303 -8.07 3.05 -1.00
C VAL A 303 -8.55 4.50 -0.87
N HIS A 304 -9.77 4.81 -1.30
CA HIS A 304 -10.34 6.17 -1.26
C HIS A 304 -11.88 6.14 -1.31
N GLN A 305 -12.48 5.48 -0.32
CA GLN A 305 -13.92 5.33 -0.22
C GLN A 305 -14.45 6.10 1.00
N LEU A 306 -15.34 7.06 0.76
CA LEU A 306 -16.02 7.80 1.82
C LEU A 306 -16.95 6.88 2.63
N GLY A 307 -17.15 7.25 3.89
CA GLY A 307 -18.04 6.51 4.81
C GLY A 307 -17.47 5.20 5.33
N MET A 308 -16.24 4.82 4.97
CA MET A 308 -15.56 3.66 5.53
C MET A 308 -15.01 4.00 6.92
N ALA A 309 -15.38 3.22 7.93
CA ALA A 309 -14.77 3.33 9.25
C ALA A 309 -13.27 3.02 9.12
N PRO A 310 -12.37 3.87 9.67
CA PRO A 310 -10.95 3.63 9.59
C PRO A 310 -10.60 2.38 10.38
N THR A 311 -10.00 1.41 9.72
CA THR A 311 -9.41 0.23 10.37
C THR A 311 -7.89 0.37 10.39
N ARG A 312 -7.23 -0.27 11.35
CA ARG A 312 -5.76 -0.25 11.49
C ARG A 312 -5.03 -0.60 10.18
N SER A 313 -5.62 -1.42 9.31
CA SER A 313 -5.01 -1.90 8.06
C SER A 313 -5.79 -1.50 6.80
N GLN A 314 -6.70 -0.52 6.90
CA GLN A 314 -7.50 -0.02 5.78
C GLN A 314 -8.29 -1.14 5.04
N THR A 315 -8.80 -2.09 5.82
CA THR A 315 -9.71 -3.14 5.38
C THR A 315 -11.16 -2.65 5.40
N LYS A 316 -12.00 -3.25 4.55
CA LYS A 316 -13.42 -2.93 4.43
C LYS A 316 -14.22 -3.35 5.65
N HIS A 317 -13.80 -4.42 6.31
CA HIS A 317 -14.37 -4.89 7.57
C HIS A 317 -13.27 -5.16 8.61
N SER A 318 -13.63 -5.14 9.89
CA SER A 318 -12.71 -5.38 10.99
C SER A 318 -12.54 -6.87 11.31
N GLY A 319 -11.30 -7.34 11.45
CA GLY A 319 -11.00 -8.69 11.93
C GLY A 319 -11.66 -9.80 11.11
N SER A 320 -12.22 -10.81 11.79
CA SER A 320 -12.88 -11.96 11.15
C SER A 320 -14.07 -11.59 10.25
N GLN A 321 -14.71 -10.44 10.46
CA GLN A 321 -15.82 -10.00 9.59
C GLN A 321 -15.39 -9.80 8.13
N GLN A 322 -14.10 -9.52 7.89
CA GLN A 322 -13.55 -9.45 6.54
C GLN A 322 -13.58 -10.80 5.82
N CYS A 323 -13.44 -11.90 6.56
CA CYS A 323 -13.47 -13.25 6.01
C CYS A 323 -14.92 -13.73 5.86
N LEU A 324 -15.75 -13.46 6.87
CA LEU A 324 -17.14 -13.90 6.96
C LEU A 324 -18.07 -13.22 5.94
N SER A 325 -17.63 -12.15 5.27
CA SER A 325 -18.36 -11.57 4.13
C SER A 325 -18.53 -12.55 2.97
N CYS A 326 -17.62 -13.52 2.84
CA CYS A 326 -17.67 -14.57 1.82
C CYS A 326 -17.70 -15.98 2.41
N HIS A 327 -16.94 -16.22 3.49
CA HIS A 327 -16.84 -17.53 4.16
C HIS A 327 -17.97 -17.72 5.18
N GLN A 328 -19.23 -17.73 4.71
CA GLN A 328 -20.40 -17.92 5.57
C GLN A 328 -20.56 -19.37 6.04
N VAL A 329 -20.12 -20.32 5.22
CA VAL A 329 -20.06 -21.73 5.56
C VAL A 329 -18.61 -22.09 5.83
N VAL A 330 -18.21 -21.98 7.09
CA VAL A 330 -16.96 -22.59 7.59
C VAL A 330 -17.20 -24.08 7.81
N ASN A 331 -16.17 -24.90 7.61
CA ASN A 331 -16.31 -26.34 7.76
C ASN A 331 -16.75 -26.70 9.20
N ASN A 332 -17.53 -27.78 9.34
CA ASN A 332 -18.08 -28.21 10.62
C ASN A 332 -17.10 -29.06 11.46
N ASN A 333 -15.79 -28.96 11.18
CA ASN A 333 -14.83 -29.63 12.05
C ASN A 333 -14.72 -28.89 13.39
N GLN A 334 -14.27 -29.59 14.42
CA GLN A 334 -14.14 -29.00 15.75
C GLN A 334 -12.94 -28.03 15.83
N ALA A 335 -12.10 -27.96 14.80
CA ALA A 335 -10.94 -27.07 14.78
C ALA A 335 -11.31 -25.58 14.75
N HIS A 336 -12.47 -25.23 14.17
CA HIS A 336 -12.99 -23.86 14.24
C HIS A 336 -13.71 -23.54 15.57
N SER A 337 -13.83 -24.53 16.46
CA SER A 337 -14.44 -24.40 17.79
C SER A 337 -13.41 -24.40 18.93
N ILE A 338 -12.10 -24.42 18.61
CA ILE A 338 -11.00 -24.48 19.61
C ILE A 338 -10.96 -23.23 20.51
N HIS A 339 -11.55 -22.12 20.05
CA HIS A 339 -11.61 -20.87 20.79
C HIS A 339 -13.05 -20.34 20.81
N SER A 340 -13.45 -19.72 21.92
CA SER A 340 -14.77 -19.13 22.14
C SER A 340 -15.15 -18.05 21.11
N PHE A 341 -14.17 -17.54 20.37
CA PHE A 341 -14.34 -16.56 19.31
C PHE A 341 -13.52 -17.01 18.09
N GLY A 342 -14.20 -17.29 16.97
CA GLY A 342 -13.56 -17.62 15.70
C GLY A 342 -12.68 -16.47 15.21
N ASN A 343 -11.37 -16.59 15.42
CA ASN A 343 -10.38 -15.60 14.96
C ASN A 343 -9.73 -16.08 13.65
N CYS A 344 -10.34 -15.75 12.51
CA CYS A 344 -9.87 -16.18 11.20
C CYS A 344 -8.46 -15.65 10.92
N VAL A 345 -8.23 -14.35 11.19
CA VAL A 345 -6.96 -13.66 10.91
C VAL A 345 -5.82 -14.21 11.76
N GLY A 346 -6.09 -14.55 13.03
CA GLY A 346 -5.07 -15.09 13.94
C GLY A 346 -4.45 -16.39 13.46
N CYS A 347 -5.26 -17.28 12.89
CA CYS A 347 -4.78 -18.58 12.40
C CYS A 347 -4.38 -18.55 10.93
N HIS A 348 -5.17 -17.93 10.05
CA HIS A 348 -4.96 -18.00 8.59
C HIS A 348 -4.07 -16.89 8.03
N MET A 349 -3.81 -15.85 8.81
CA MET A 349 -2.88 -14.76 8.46
C MET A 349 -1.90 -14.55 9.60
N PRO A 350 -1.13 -15.58 10.02
CA PRO A 350 -0.32 -15.52 11.22
C PRO A 350 0.76 -14.44 11.10
N ARG A 351 1.17 -13.87 12.24
CA ARG A 351 2.19 -12.82 12.27
C ARG A 351 3.59 -13.41 12.19
N ILE A 352 3.98 -13.78 10.98
CA ILE A 352 5.26 -14.46 10.68
C ILE A 352 6.27 -13.56 9.97
N ALA A 353 5.84 -12.38 9.56
CA ALA A 353 6.68 -11.40 8.90
C ALA A 353 7.09 -10.26 9.87
N GLN A 354 8.21 -9.61 9.57
CA GLN A 354 8.74 -8.49 10.34
C GLN A 354 8.75 -7.19 9.52
N SER A 355 8.21 -6.12 10.11
CA SER A 355 8.36 -4.75 9.65
C SER A 355 9.31 -3.93 10.52
N ALA A 356 8.86 -3.51 11.70
CA ALA A 356 9.65 -2.87 12.73
C ALA A 356 10.15 -3.93 13.73
N GLU A 357 9.23 -4.72 14.25
CA GLU A 357 9.48 -5.79 15.21
C GLU A 357 9.08 -7.15 14.63
N SER A 358 9.67 -8.23 15.15
CA SER A 358 9.31 -9.57 14.69
C SER A 358 7.84 -9.87 15.01
N GLY A 359 7.06 -10.27 14.01
CA GLY A 359 5.65 -10.62 14.19
C GLY A 359 4.72 -9.42 14.36
N ASP A 360 5.06 -8.25 13.80
CA ASP A 360 4.19 -7.06 13.78
C ASP A 360 3.31 -6.95 12.52
N LEU A 361 3.49 -7.87 11.56
CA LEU A 361 2.80 -7.89 10.28
C LEU A 361 2.09 -9.22 10.05
N HIS A 362 0.80 -9.14 9.71
CA HIS A 362 0.01 -10.29 9.29
C HIS A 362 0.41 -10.73 7.88
N SER A 363 0.78 -12.00 7.72
CA SER A 363 1.07 -12.56 6.40
C SER A 363 -0.20 -12.67 5.56
N HIS A 364 -0.05 -12.76 4.24
CA HIS A 364 -1.16 -12.92 3.30
C HIS A 364 -1.19 -14.34 2.72
N VAL A 365 -0.75 -15.32 3.51
CA VAL A 365 -0.70 -16.74 3.09
C VAL A 365 -2.09 -17.40 3.08
N PHE A 366 -3.03 -16.86 3.87
CA PHE A 366 -4.44 -17.28 3.98
C PHE A 366 -4.65 -18.75 4.39
N VAL A 367 -3.63 -19.39 4.94
CA VAL A 367 -3.66 -20.78 5.41
C VAL A 367 -3.19 -20.84 6.85
N ALA A 368 -3.78 -21.75 7.63
CA ALA A 368 -3.27 -22.06 8.96
C ALA A 368 -1.95 -22.82 8.82
N LEU A 369 -0.87 -22.22 9.32
CA LEU A 369 0.43 -22.88 9.48
C LEU A 369 0.36 -23.80 10.70
N LEU A 370 0.57 -25.09 10.50
CA LEU A 370 0.35 -26.10 11.52
C LEU A 370 1.66 -26.45 12.25
N PRO A 371 1.59 -26.94 13.50
CA PRO A 371 2.78 -27.36 14.23
C PRO A 371 3.66 -28.38 13.49
N ARG A 372 3.07 -29.25 12.66
CA ARG A 372 3.82 -30.18 11.78
C ARG A 372 4.76 -29.48 10.81
N ASP A 373 4.44 -28.28 10.35
CA ASP A 373 5.28 -27.53 9.42
C ASP A 373 6.55 -27.03 10.14
N THR A 374 6.41 -26.60 11.40
CA THR A 374 7.53 -26.25 12.28
C THR A 374 8.34 -27.49 12.71
N LEU A 375 7.70 -28.63 12.93
CA LEU A 375 8.40 -29.89 13.22
C LEU A 375 9.27 -30.33 12.03
N ALA A 376 8.77 -30.17 10.80
CA ALA A 376 9.53 -30.47 9.59
C ALA A 376 10.65 -29.46 9.32
N ASN A 377 10.43 -28.18 9.63
CA ASN A 377 11.44 -27.13 9.53
C ASN A 377 11.32 -26.14 10.71
N PRO A 378 12.21 -26.21 11.72
CA PRO A 378 12.12 -25.38 12.93
C PRO A 378 12.20 -23.88 12.70
N VAL A 379 12.66 -23.43 11.52
CA VAL A 379 12.72 -22.00 11.17
C VAL A 379 11.35 -21.48 10.74
N ILE A 380 10.45 -22.35 10.27
CA ILE A 380 9.10 -21.97 9.82
C ILE A 380 8.18 -21.87 11.04
N PRO A 381 7.64 -20.68 11.36
CA PRO A 381 6.71 -20.52 12.47
C PRO A 381 5.35 -21.15 12.17
N ASN A 382 4.61 -21.48 13.23
CA ASN A 382 3.22 -21.95 13.14
C ASN A 382 2.24 -20.97 13.78
N SER A 383 0.96 -21.14 13.45
CA SER A 383 -0.12 -20.24 13.89
C SER A 383 -0.49 -20.43 15.36
N CYS A 384 -0.11 -21.56 15.97
CA CYS A 384 -0.44 -21.87 17.36
C CYS A 384 0.53 -21.16 18.31
N GLN A 385 1.84 -21.37 18.13
CA GLN A 385 2.88 -20.83 19.01
C GLN A 385 3.15 -19.33 18.81
N THR A 386 2.62 -18.74 17.73
CA THR A 386 2.55 -17.27 17.57
C THR A 386 1.52 -16.62 18.50
N CYS A 387 0.61 -17.41 19.10
CA CYS A 387 -0.34 -16.93 20.10
C CYS A 387 0.25 -16.98 21.52
N HIS A 388 -0.33 -16.19 22.44
CA HIS A 388 0.21 -16.04 23.80
C HIS A 388 0.12 -17.31 24.66
N ARG A 389 -0.91 -18.16 24.48
CA ARG A 389 -1.14 -19.34 25.34
C ARG A 389 -0.23 -20.52 24.98
N HIS A 390 0.06 -20.73 23.71
CA HIS A 390 0.76 -21.92 23.22
C HIS A 390 2.25 -21.70 22.96
N LYS A 391 2.79 -20.52 23.29
CA LYS A 391 4.19 -20.15 23.00
C LYS A 391 5.25 -21.15 23.50
N LYS A 392 4.93 -21.90 24.57
CA LYS A 392 5.83 -22.89 25.19
C LYS A 392 5.29 -24.33 25.13
N ASP A 393 4.16 -24.53 24.45
CA ASP A 393 3.57 -25.87 24.34
C ASP A 393 4.40 -26.74 23.38
N ASP A 394 4.44 -28.03 23.68
CA ASP A 394 5.10 -29.03 22.84
C ASP A 394 4.43 -29.15 21.47
N LEU A 395 5.23 -29.09 20.40
CA LEU A 395 4.75 -29.08 19.03
C LEU A 395 4.01 -30.37 18.64
N ALA A 396 4.52 -31.53 19.07
CA ALA A 396 3.91 -32.82 18.74
C ALA A 396 2.55 -32.98 19.44
N GLN A 397 2.46 -32.56 20.70
CA GLN A 397 1.20 -32.53 21.43
C GLN A 397 0.20 -31.54 20.81
N LEU A 398 0.65 -30.35 20.40
CA LEU A 398 -0.22 -29.38 19.71
C LEU A 398 -0.75 -29.93 18.39
N GLN A 399 0.11 -30.57 17.60
CA GLN A 399 -0.31 -31.21 16.35
C GLN A 399 -1.36 -32.31 16.62
N ALA A 400 -1.10 -33.20 17.58
CA ALA A 400 -2.02 -34.28 17.92
C ALA A 400 -3.39 -33.76 18.38
N ARG A 401 -3.42 -32.69 19.19
CA ARG A 401 -4.67 -32.02 19.59
C ARG A 401 -5.41 -31.44 18.38
N PHE A 402 -4.69 -30.78 17.47
CA PHE A 402 -5.30 -30.24 16.25
C PHE A 402 -5.89 -31.35 15.37
N ASP A 403 -5.16 -32.44 15.15
CA ASP A 403 -5.63 -33.56 14.32
C ASP A 403 -6.89 -34.22 14.89
N ALA A 404 -6.98 -34.36 16.22
CA ALA A 404 -8.17 -34.85 16.90
C ALA A 404 -9.41 -33.96 16.66
N LEU A 405 -9.23 -32.65 16.51
CA LEU A 405 -10.29 -31.66 16.29
C LEU A 405 -10.63 -31.46 14.81
N ALA A 406 -9.65 -31.61 13.93
CA ALA A 406 -9.80 -31.43 12.49
C ALA A 406 -10.55 -32.61 11.83
N THR A 407 -10.59 -33.76 12.49
CA THR A 407 -11.31 -34.94 12.02
C THR A 407 -12.79 -34.84 12.42
N MET A 408 -13.70 -34.83 11.45
CA MET A 408 -15.13 -34.90 11.77
C MET A 408 -15.45 -36.27 12.40
N PRO A 409 -16.14 -36.33 13.56
CA PRO A 409 -16.65 -37.60 14.07
C PRO A 409 -17.51 -38.25 12.99
N LYS A 410 -17.36 -39.55 12.77
CA LYS A 410 -18.34 -40.30 11.96
C LYS A 410 -19.73 -40.02 12.54
N PRO A 411 -20.77 -39.78 11.72
CA PRO A 411 -22.12 -39.61 12.22
C PRO A 411 -22.47 -40.78 13.14
N GLN A 412 -22.84 -40.48 14.38
CA GLN A 412 -23.28 -41.45 15.36
C GLN A 412 -24.80 -41.37 15.44
N GLY A 413 -25.46 -42.47 15.11
CA GLY A 413 -26.92 -42.56 15.07
C GLY A 413 -27.40 -43.42 13.90
N PRO A 414 -28.64 -43.93 13.95
CA PRO A 414 -29.24 -44.63 12.83
C PRO A 414 -29.33 -43.69 11.62
N VAL A 415 -28.99 -44.19 10.44
CA VAL A 415 -29.27 -43.49 9.18
C VAL A 415 -30.79 -43.35 9.09
N LEU A 416 -31.29 -42.13 9.09
CA LEU A 416 -32.70 -41.89 8.80
C LEU A 416 -32.93 -42.35 7.36
N GLU A 417 -33.66 -43.45 7.17
CA GLU A 417 -34.13 -43.85 5.85
C GLU A 417 -34.90 -42.66 5.27
N GLY A 418 -34.41 -42.13 4.14
CA GLY A 418 -35.12 -41.09 3.42
C GLY A 418 -36.55 -41.55 3.17
N MET A 419 -37.53 -40.69 3.43
CA MET A 419 -38.95 -40.99 3.23
C MET A 419 -39.13 -41.71 1.90
N LYS A 420 -39.42 -43.01 1.95
CA LYS A 420 -39.81 -43.78 0.77
C LYS A 420 -40.94 -43.01 0.10
N ASN A 421 -40.71 -42.63 -1.16
CA ASN A 421 -41.67 -41.95 -2.02
C ASN A 421 -43.11 -42.29 -1.64
N VAL A 422 -43.78 -41.37 -0.95
CA VAL A 422 -45.23 -41.43 -0.79
C VAL A 422 -45.76 -41.27 -2.20
N GLY A 423 -46.26 -42.38 -2.74
CA GLY A 423 -46.57 -42.51 -4.16
C GLY A 423 -47.42 -41.35 -4.66
N LEU A 424 -46.86 -40.58 -5.58
CA LEU A 424 -47.65 -39.83 -6.55
C LEU A 424 -48.35 -40.89 -7.41
N LYS A 425 -49.59 -41.20 -7.04
CA LYS A 425 -50.54 -41.85 -7.95
C LYS A 425 -50.66 -40.94 -9.18
N LYS A 426 -50.40 -41.54 -10.35
CA LYS A 426 -50.55 -40.93 -11.67
C LYS A 426 -51.92 -40.31 -11.88
#